data_AF-A0A0D0V2R6-F1
#
_entry.id   AF-A0A0D0V2R6-F1
#
_cell.length_a   1.000
_cell.length_b   1.000
_cell.length_c   1.000
_cell.angle_alpha   90.00
_cell.angle_beta   90.00
_cell.angle_gamma   90.00
#
_symmetry.space_group_name_H-M   'P 1'
#
loop_
_entity.id
_entity.type
_entity.pdbx_description
1 polymer ?
#
loop_
_entity_poly.entity_id
_entity_poly.type
_entity_poly.pdbx_seq_one_letter_code
_entity_poly.pdbx_strand_id
1 'polypeptide(L)'
;MMRESIESVLQRLPSRKSHRVIIYSKGDRNKAGLRELLEISDEVVAIPNVGREGETYLPHVAWHWVFLPRLENLLKPNTGFMSFGPYINQTCGIDSTEQTFPRMADIYSAFRGDLCPPIPQLATWAGQFIVSKKRILENQLRLYENLRSKFHAPPEHWIWEEGWWNSNPSNPTLGHALERSWPVIFDCTDYRKAETCGEGHDSTCQCVD
;
A
#
# COMPACT_ATOMS: atom_id res chain seq x y z
N MET A 1 12.31 -15.78 19.73
CA MET A 1 10.93 -15.76 19.18
C MET A 1 10.88 -16.84 18.12
N MET A 2 10.09 -17.90 18.32
CA MET A 2 9.98 -19.02 17.35
C MET A 2 9.16 -18.53 16.15
N ARG A 3 9.70 -18.63 14.93
CA ARG A 3 8.93 -18.35 13.70
C ARG A 3 7.94 -19.50 13.49
N GLU A 4 6.67 -19.18 13.28
CA GLU A 4 5.66 -20.18 12.90
C GLU A 4 6.00 -20.82 11.54
N SER A 5 5.56 -22.06 11.31
CA SER A 5 5.70 -22.73 10.02
C SER A 5 4.56 -22.35 9.08
N ILE A 6 4.80 -22.38 7.76
CA ILE A 6 3.76 -22.11 6.75
C ILE A 6 2.57 -23.07 6.92
N GLU A 7 2.84 -24.34 7.23
CA GLU A 7 1.79 -25.34 7.48
C GLU A 7 0.89 -24.97 8.67
N SER A 8 1.44 -24.41 9.76
CA SER A 8 0.63 -24.03 10.92
C SER A 8 -0.26 -22.82 10.62
N VAL A 9 0.18 -21.92 9.74
CA VAL A 9 -0.64 -20.80 9.25
C VAL A 9 -1.76 -21.31 8.36
N LEU A 10 -1.44 -22.16 7.37
CA LEU A 10 -2.41 -22.70 6.42
C LEU A 10 -3.54 -23.50 7.10
N GLN A 11 -3.23 -24.26 8.15
CA GLN A 11 -4.23 -25.03 8.90
C GLN A 11 -5.27 -24.17 9.63
N ARG A 12 -4.94 -22.89 9.92
CA ARG A 12 -5.84 -21.95 10.60
C ARG A 12 -6.67 -21.12 9.62
N LEU A 13 -6.36 -21.17 8.32
CA LEU A 13 -7.10 -20.44 7.30
C LEU A 13 -8.38 -21.20 6.88
N PRO A 14 -9.46 -20.50 6.50
CA PRO A 14 -10.70 -21.14 6.06
C PRO A 14 -10.48 -22.10 4.88
N SER A 15 -11.03 -23.32 4.96
CA SER A 15 -10.84 -24.39 3.96
C SER A 15 -11.67 -24.23 2.67
N ARG A 16 -12.68 -23.35 2.66
CA ARG A 16 -13.48 -23.04 1.47
C ARG A 16 -13.09 -21.68 0.90
N LYS A 17 -12.58 -21.65 -0.34
CA LYS A 17 -12.43 -20.43 -1.14
C LYS A 17 -13.83 -19.88 -1.47
N SER A 18 -14.34 -18.98 -0.65
CA SER A 18 -15.57 -18.22 -0.93
C SER A 18 -15.33 -17.02 -1.84
N HIS A 19 -14.06 -16.74 -2.15
CA HIS A 19 -13.62 -15.58 -2.92
C HIS A 19 -12.70 -16.04 -4.04
N ARG A 20 -12.85 -15.42 -5.21
CA ARG A 20 -11.89 -15.56 -6.31
C ARG A 20 -10.63 -14.77 -5.98
N VAL A 21 -9.49 -15.45 -5.97
CA VAL A 21 -8.17 -14.88 -5.70
C VAL A 21 -7.40 -14.76 -7.02
N ILE A 22 -7.08 -13.54 -7.40
CA ILE A 22 -6.25 -13.24 -8.57
C ILE A 22 -4.94 -12.64 -8.07
N ILE A 23 -3.81 -13.27 -8.41
CA ILE A 23 -2.47 -12.77 -8.08
C ILE A 23 -1.87 -12.14 -9.32
N TYR A 24 -1.52 -10.86 -9.23
CA TYR A 24 -0.72 -10.17 -10.23
C TYR A 24 0.75 -10.32 -9.87
N SER A 25 1.54 -10.96 -10.73
CA SER A 25 2.97 -11.21 -10.50
C SER A 25 3.82 -10.47 -11.51
N LYS A 26 4.86 -9.79 -11.01
CA LYS A 26 5.86 -9.12 -11.83
C LYS A 26 7.16 -9.90 -11.92
N GLY A 27 7.85 -9.73 -13.04
CA GLY A 27 9.16 -10.34 -13.30
C GLY A 27 9.08 -11.82 -13.69
N ASP A 28 10.23 -12.37 -14.04
CA ASP A 28 10.33 -13.76 -14.48
C ASP A 28 10.21 -14.70 -13.28
N ARG A 29 9.15 -15.53 -13.26
CA ARG A 29 9.03 -16.65 -12.32
C ARG A 29 9.34 -17.95 -13.03
N ASN A 30 10.14 -18.80 -12.38
CA ASN A 30 10.34 -20.16 -12.86
C ASN A 30 9.05 -20.99 -12.70
N LYS A 31 9.02 -22.19 -13.30
CA LYS A 31 7.85 -23.09 -13.26
C LYS A 31 7.43 -23.46 -11.83
N ALA A 32 8.37 -23.55 -10.90
CA ALA A 32 8.10 -23.89 -9.50
C ALA A 32 7.36 -22.74 -8.79
N GLY A 33 7.87 -21.51 -8.90
CA GLY A 33 7.25 -20.34 -8.28
C GLY A 33 5.88 -20.00 -8.86
N LEU A 34 5.60 -20.33 -10.13
CA LEU A 34 4.24 -20.20 -10.68
C LEU A 34 3.26 -21.24 -10.10
N ARG A 35 3.73 -22.48 -9.85
CA ARG A 35 2.90 -23.52 -9.23
C ARG A 35 2.53 -23.12 -7.79
N GLU A 36 3.48 -22.65 -7.00
CA GLU A 36 3.24 -22.20 -5.62
C GLU A 36 2.16 -21.11 -5.56
N LEU A 37 2.18 -20.15 -6.48
CA LEU A 37 1.14 -19.11 -6.54
C LEU A 37 -0.23 -19.66 -6.95
N LEU A 38 -0.27 -20.61 -7.89
CA LEU A 38 -1.51 -21.24 -8.34
C LEU A 38 -2.14 -22.15 -7.27
N GLU A 39 -1.35 -22.72 -6.36
CA GLU A 39 -1.87 -23.50 -5.23
C GLU A 39 -2.76 -22.66 -4.31
N ILE A 40 -2.45 -21.36 -4.17
CA ILE A 40 -3.15 -20.44 -3.27
C ILE A 40 -4.11 -19.47 -3.99
N SER A 41 -4.18 -19.50 -5.33
CA SER A 41 -5.02 -18.58 -6.12
C SER A 41 -5.92 -19.33 -7.11
N ASP A 42 -6.82 -18.61 -7.78
CA ASP A 42 -7.60 -19.13 -8.91
C ASP A 42 -6.96 -18.72 -10.25
N GLU A 43 -6.20 -17.62 -10.24
CA GLU A 43 -5.56 -17.06 -11.42
C GLU A 43 -4.26 -16.34 -11.03
N VAL A 44 -3.22 -16.55 -11.83
CA VAL A 44 -1.97 -15.79 -11.75
C VAL A 44 -1.78 -15.04 -13.06
N VAL A 45 -1.79 -13.72 -13.00
CA VAL A 45 -1.60 -12.83 -14.13
C VAL A 45 -0.17 -12.32 -14.12
N ALA A 46 0.63 -12.74 -15.09
CA ALA A 46 1.97 -12.20 -15.29
C ALA A 46 1.88 -10.81 -15.93
N ILE A 47 2.55 -9.83 -15.35
CA ILE A 47 2.64 -8.47 -15.88
C ILE A 47 4.11 -8.02 -15.97
N PRO A 48 4.49 -7.21 -16.98
CA PRO A 48 5.87 -6.76 -17.14
C PRO A 48 6.38 -6.00 -15.91
N ASN A 49 7.67 -6.22 -15.57
CA ASN A 49 8.36 -5.43 -14.56
C ASN A 49 8.94 -4.17 -15.21
N VAL A 50 8.12 -3.12 -15.30
CA VAL A 50 8.44 -1.87 -15.99
C VAL A 50 8.28 -0.68 -15.05
N GLY A 51 8.83 0.48 -15.42
CA GLY A 51 8.77 1.70 -14.62
C GLY A 51 9.63 1.64 -13.36
N ARG A 52 9.56 2.71 -12.57
CA ARG A 52 10.22 2.82 -11.27
C ARG A 52 9.42 2.05 -10.21
N GLU A 53 10.12 1.44 -9.25
CA GLU A 53 9.61 0.47 -8.27
C GLU A 53 8.88 -0.72 -8.89
N GLY A 54 9.13 -0.99 -10.17
CA GLY A 54 8.36 -1.99 -10.91
C GLY A 54 6.85 -1.69 -10.88
N GLU A 55 6.40 -0.44 -10.72
CA GLU A 55 5.02 -0.04 -10.40
C GLU A 55 4.38 -0.81 -9.21
N THR A 56 5.17 -1.43 -8.34
CA THR A 56 4.67 -2.29 -7.25
C THR A 56 5.52 -2.16 -5.99
N TYR A 57 4.85 -2.06 -4.84
CA TYR A 57 5.51 -1.82 -3.55
C TYR A 57 5.70 -3.08 -2.68
N LEU A 58 5.61 -4.28 -3.27
CA LEU A 58 5.64 -5.54 -2.52
C LEU A 58 6.85 -6.41 -2.89
N PRO A 59 8.05 -6.16 -2.31
CA PRO A 59 9.14 -7.12 -2.38
C PRO A 59 8.94 -8.30 -1.41
N HIS A 60 8.31 -8.07 -0.25
CA HIS A 60 7.95 -9.08 0.77
C HIS A 60 7.00 -8.44 1.79
N VAL A 61 6.12 -9.21 2.45
CA VAL A 61 5.34 -8.69 3.59
C VAL A 61 6.31 -8.34 4.72
N ALA A 62 6.38 -7.06 5.07
CA ALA A 62 7.18 -6.53 6.17
C ALA A 62 6.27 -6.34 7.39
N TRP A 63 6.84 -6.05 8.56
CA TRP A 63 6.06 -5.71 9.77
C TRP A 63 5.11 -6.83 10.22
N HIS A 64 5.59 -8.08 10.30
CA HIS A 64 4.74 -9.22 10.63
C HIS A 64 3.94 -9.02 11.94
N TRP A 65 4.48 -8.28 12.91
CA TRP A 65 3.81 -7.97 14.17
C TRP A 65 2.67 -6.96 14.03
N VAL A 66 2.64 -6.18 12.94
CA VAL A 66 1.50 -5.32 12.56
C VAL A 66 0.55 -6.04 11.63
N PHE A 67 1.09 -6.76 10.65
CA PHE A 67 0.33 -7.49 9.64
C PHE A 67 -0.54 -8.59 10.25
N LEU A 68 0.03 -9.49 11.07
CA LEU A 68 -0.69 -10.66 11.58
C LEU A 68 -1.88 -10.27 12.47
N PRO A 69 -1.75 -9.38 13.47
CA PRO A 69 -2.90 -8.99 14.30
C PRO A 69 -4.01 -8.32 13.50
N ARG A 70 -3.67 -7.50 12.49
CA ARG A 70 -4.65 -6.87 11.60
C ARG A 70 -5.38 -7.90 10.74
N LEU A 71 -4.65 -8.85 10.16
CA LEU A 71 -5.25 -9.92 9.36
C LEU A 71 -6.17 -10.81 10.20
N GLU A 72 -5.70 -11.25 11.37
CA GLU A 72 -6.39 -12.25 12.20
C GLU A 72 -7.58 -11.66 12.98
N ASN A 73 -7.46 -10.42 13.47
CA ASN A 73 -8.43 -9.87 14.43
C ASN A 73 -9.26 -8.70 13.87
N LEU A 74 -8.80 -8.05 12.81
CA LEU A 74 -9.40 -6.79 12.35
C LEU A 74 -10.01 -6.85 10.96
N LEU A 75 -9.46 -7.67 10.06
CA LEU A 75 -10.00 -7.80 8.72
C LEU A 75 -11.45 -8.30 8.78
N LYS A 76 -12.37 -7.50 8.26
CA LYS A 76 -13.80 -7.77 8.22
C LYS A 76 -14.35 -7.57 6.80
N PRO A 77 -15.51 -8.16 6.46
CA PRO A 77 -16.12 -7.97 5.15
C PRO A 77 -16.39 -6.51 4.77
N ASN A 78 -16.56 -5.61 5.76
CA ASN A 78 -16.76 -4.17 5.57
C ASN A 78 -15.47 -3.34 5.75
N THR A 79 -14.29 -3.95 5.78
CA THR A 79 -13.03 -3.20 5.76
C THR A 79 -12.89 -2.46 4.44
N GLY A 80 -12.94 -1.13 4.52
CA GLY A 80 -12.74 -0.22 3.40
C GLY A 80 -11.27 -0.01 3.08
N PHE A 81 -10.47 0.35 4.09
CA PHE A 81 -9.02 0.47 3.96
C PHE A 81 -8.35 0.04 5.26
N MET A 82 -7.29 -0.74 5.15
CA MET A 82 -6.43 -1.07 6.28
C MET A 82 -5.00 -1.32 5.80
N SER A 83 -4.05 -0.59 6.37
CA SER A 83 -2.64 -0.83 6.13
C SER A 83 -2.17 -2.14 6.77
N PHE A 84 -1.10 -2.72 6.26
CA PHE A 84 -0.33 -3.78 6.91
C PHE A 84 1.02 -3.30 7.43
N GLY A 85 1.37 -2.04 7.19
CA GLY A 85 2.48 -1.36 7.85
C GLY A 85 2.02 -0.43 8.99
N PRO A 86 2.95 0.07 9.82
CA PRO A 86 2.65 1.08 10.83
C PRO A 86 1.93 2.30 10.24
N TYR A 87 0.97 2.83 10.99
CA TYR A 87 0.41 4.14 10.69
C TYR A 87 1.34 5.22 11.23
N ILE A 88 1.42 6.31 10.48
CA ILE A 88 2.09 7.54 10.86
C ILE A 88 1.16 8.71 10.55
N ASN A 89 1.54 9.89 11.01
CA ASN A 89 0.89 11.13 10.61
C ASN A 89 1.77 11.88 9.60
N GLN A 90 1.12 12.68 8.77
CA GLN A 90 1.78 13.60 7.86
C GLN A 90 0.98 14.90 7.75
N THR A 91 1.66 16.02 7.55
CA THR A 91 1.04 17.31 7.26
C THR A 91 1.61 17.84 5.95
N CYS A 92 0.85 17.70 4.87
CA CYS A 92 1.17 18.16 3.53
C CYS A 92 2.60 17.88 3.05
N GLY A 93 3.02 16.62 3.23
CA GLY A 93 4.32 16.14 2.80
C GLY A 93 5.39 16.15 3.88
N ILE A 94 5.13 16.64 5.08
CA ILE A 94 6.03 16.45 6.21
C ILE A 94 5.50 15.30 7.05
N ASP A 95 6.21 14.19 7.13
CA ASP A 95 5.81 13.05 7.95
C ASP A 95 6.21 13.22 9.43
N SER A 96 5.76 12.31 10.29
CA SER A 96 6.05 12.33 11.73
C SER A 96 7.52 12.15 12.08
N THR A 97 8.38 11.83 11.11
CA THR A 97 9.84 11.76 11.27
C THR A 97 10.56 12.99 10.70
N GLU A 98 9.79 14.05 10.40
CA GLU A 98 10.26 15.30 9.80
C GLU A 98 10.85 15.13 8.38
N GLN A 99 10.60 13.98 7.74
CA GLN A 99 10.97 13.79 6.34
C GLN A 99 10.00 14.51 5.42
N THR A 100 10.53 15.11 4.35
CA THR A 100 9.76 15.92 3.41
C THR A 100 9.56 15.20 2.08
N PHE A 101 8.30 14.96 1.75
CA PHE A 101 7.78 14.35 0.53
C PHE A 101 6.73 15.29 -0.10
N PRO A 102 7.15 16.32 -0.86
CA PRO A 102 6.25 17.35 -1.35
C PRO A 102 5.05 16.80 -2.14
N ARG A 103 5.27 15.71 -2.90
CA ARG A 103 4.24 15.07 -3.73
C ARG A 103 3.04 14.53 -2.95
N MET A 104 3.15 14.33 -1.62
CA MET A 104 1.99 13.94 -0.82
C MET A 104 0.90 15.01 -0.82
N ALA A 105 1.28 16.30 -0.87
CA ALA A 105 0.32 17.40 -0.97
C ALA A 105 -0.39 17.41 -2.34
N ASP A 106 0.33 17.10 -3.43
CA ASP A 106 -0.26 16.98 -4.76
C ASP A 106 -1.17 15.75 -4.87
N ILE A 107 -0.77 14.62 -4.31
CA ILE A 107 -1.59 13.40 -4.26
C ILE A 107 -2.88 13.69 -3.48
N TYR A 108 -2.80 14.36 -2.32
CA TYR A 108 -3.98 14.81 -1.59
C TYR A 108 -4.88 15.64 -2.50
N SER A 109 -4.32 16.66 -3.16
CA SER A 109 -5.10 17.57 -3.99
C SER A 109 -5.77 16.87 -5.17
N ALA A 110 -5.09 15.91 -5.79
CA ALA A 110 -5.60 15.14 -6.90
C ALA A 110 -6.74 14.18 -6.50
N PHE A 111 -6.61 13.50 -5.36
CA PHE A 111 -7.54 12.43 -4.95
C PHE A 111 -8.66 12.92 -4.03
N ARG A 112 -8.44 13.99 -3.26
CA ARG A 112 -9.46 14.61 -2.40
C ARG A 112 -10.19 15.77 -3.07
N GLY A 113 -9.64 16.31 -4.15
CA GLY A 113 -10.24 17.44 -4.86
C GLY A 113 -10.22 18.74 -4.07
N ASP A 114 -9.30 18.88 -3.11
CA ASP A 114 -9.15 20.05 -2.25
C ASP A 114 -7.66 20.28 -1.92
N LEU A 115 -7.29 21.49 -1.55
CA LEU A 115 -5.93 21.78 -1.10
C LEU A 115 -5.60 20.95 0.15
N CYS A 116 -4.36 20.48 0.22
CA CYS A 116 -3.90 19.78 1.41
C CYS A 116 -4.02 20.70 2.65
N PRO A 117 -4.79 20.30 3.67
CA PRO A 117 -5.04 21.17 4.81
C PRO A 117 -3.84 21.20 5.76
N PRO A 118 -3.59 22.30 6.48
CA PRO A 118 -2.50 22.42 7.45
C PRO A 118 -2.81 21.69 8.77
N ILE A 119 -3.40 20.50 8.68
CA ILE A 119 -3.71 19.60 9.80
C ILE A 119 -3.22 18.19 9.47
N PRO A 120 -2.84 17.38 10.47
CA PRO A 120 -2.37 16.03 10.25
C PRO A 120 -3.39 15.18 9.48
N GLN A 121 -2.89 14.37 8.56
CA GLN A 121 -3.62 13.33 7.84
C GLN A 121 -2.99 11.98 8.16
N LEU A 122 -3.81 10.93 8.14
CA LEU A 122 -3.30 9.57 8.25
C LEU A 122 -2.39 9.22 7.07
N ALA A 123 -1.26 8.59 7.39
CA ALA A 123 -0.31 8.06 6.42
C ALA A 123 0.19 6.67 6.85
N THR A 124 0.86 5.99 5.94
CA THR A 124 1.41 4.65 6.17
C THR A 124 2.91 4.63 5.97
N TRP A 125 3.63 3.92 6.85
CA TRP A 125 5.07 3.77 6.68
C TRP A 125 5.45 2.85 5.50
N ALA A 126 4.54 1.96 5.09
CA ALA A 126 4.78 0.97 4.04
C ALA A 126 3.61 0.88 3.05
N GLY A 127 3.92 0.53 1.80
CA GLY A 127 2.95 0.39 0.71
C GLY A 127 2.10 -0.90 0.71
N GLN A 128 1.91 -1.54 1.86
CA GLN A 128 1.21 -2.83 1.98
C GLN A 128 -0.14 -2.59 2.65
N PHE A 129 -1.25 -2.95 2.01
CA PHE A 129 -2.58 -2.67 2.52
C PHE A 129 -3.63 -3.56 1.87
N ILE A 130 -4.83 -3.55 2.45
CA ILE A 130 -6.06 -4.01 1.83
C ILE A 130 -6.99 -2.82 1.61
N VAL A 131 -7.71 -2.84 0.48
CA VAL A 131 -8.71 -1.82 0.14
C VAL A 131 -9.92 -2.48 -0.50
N SER A 132 -11.10 -1.94 -0.24
CA SER A 132 -12.35 -2.39 -0.84
C SER A 132 -12.47 -1.95 -2.30
N LYS A 133 -13.25 -2.71 -3.06
CA LYS A 133 -13.62 -2.34 -4.43
C LYS A 133 -14.33 -0.98 -4.48
N LYS A 134 -15.15 -0.66 -3.48
CA LYS A 134 -15.89 0.60 -3.39
C LYS A 134 -14.93 1.79 -3.43
N ARG A 135 -13.94 1.81 -2.53
CA ARG A 135 -12.95 2.90 -2.44
C ARG A 135 -12.02 2.98 -3.66
N ILE A 136 -11.68 1.84 -4.29
CA ILE A 136 -10.95 1.87 -5.58
C ILE A 136 -11.76 2.63 -6.64
N LEU A 137 -13.06 2.32 -6.77
CA LEU A 137 -13.95 2.83 -7.80
C LEU A 137 -14.49 4.25 -7.54
N GLU A 138 -14.40 4.75 -6.30
CA GLU A 138 -14.74 6.14 -5.97
C GLU A 138 -13.80 7.14 -6.65
N ASN A 139 -12.56 6.73 -6.95
CA ASN A 139 -11.61 7.54 -7.68
C ASN A 139 -11.73 7.33 -9.19
N GLN A 140 -11.55 8.42 -9.94
CA GLN A 140 -11.55 8.37 -11.40
C GLN A 140 -10.28 7.69 -11.92
N LEU A 141 -10.44 6.80 -12.92
CA LEU A 141 -9.33 6.04 -13.53
C LEU A 141 -8.15 6.95 -13.94
N ARG A 142 -8.44 8.13 -14.49
CA ARG A 142 -7.44 9.11 -14.92
C ARG A 142 -6.47 9.55 -13.82
N LEU A 143 -6.88 9.51 -12.55
CA LEU A 143 -6.01 9.87 -11.43
C LEU A 143 -4.95 8.79 -11.21
N TYR A 144 -5.35 7.53 -11.25
CA TYR A 144 -4.43 6.40 -11.20
C TYR A 144 -3.50 6.37 -12.41
N GLU A 145 -4.02 6.64 -13.61
CA GLU A 145 -3.22 6.68 -14.84
C GLU A 145 -2.19 7.81 -14.81
N ASN A 146 -2.57 9.00 -14.34
CA ASN A 146 -1.65 10.13 -14.19
C ASN A 146 -0.52 9.79 -13.23
N LEU A 147 -0.86 9.25 -12.05
CA LEU A 147 0.13 8.83 -11.06
C LEU A 147 1.06 7.74 -11.62
N ARG A 148 0.48 6.71 -12.25
CA ARG A 148 1.22 5.64 -12.90
C ARG A 148 2.16 6.18 -13.98
N SER A 149 1.74 7.17 -14.77
CA SER A 149 2.59 7.74 -15.81
C SER A 149 3.86 8.37 -15.25
N LYS A 150 3.87 8.85 -14.00
CA LYS A 150 5.07 9.41 -13.35
C LYS A 150 6.09 8.34 -12.99
N PHE A 151 5.66 7.10 -12.77
CA PHE A 151 6.57 5.96 -12.61
C PHE A 151 7.16 5.47 -13.94
N HIS A 152 6.58 5.89 -15.08
CA HIS A 152 7.05 5.58 -16.44
C HIS A 152 7.77 6.73 -17.11
N ALA A 153 7.93 7.84 -16.42
CA ALA A 153 8.61 9.00 -16.96
C ALA A 153 10.06 8.64 -17.32
N PRO A 154 10.59 9.11 -18.47
CA PRO A 154 11.96 8.83 -18.86
C PRO A 154 12.95 9.55 -17.93
N PRO A 155 14.23 9.11 -17.84
CA PRO A 155 15.22 9.66 -16.91
C PRO A 155 15.43 11.18 -16.97
N GLU A 156 15.14 11.82 -18.10
CA GLU A 156 15.26 13.26 -18.31
C GLU A 156 14.08 14.06 -17.72
N HIS A 157 13.02 13.38 -17.27
CA HIS A 157 11.86 14.03 -16.67
C HIS A 157 12.21 14.50 -15.24
N TRP A 158 11.78 15.72 -14.88
CA TRP A 158 12.04 16.36 -13.57
C TRP A 158 11.73 15.50 -12.32
N ILE A 159 10.90 14.47 -12.47
CA ILE A 159 10.51 13.56 -11.36
C ILE A 159 11.67 12.64 -10.93
N TRP A 160 12.73 12.56 -11.72
CA TRP A 160 13.97 11.85 -11.38
C TRP A 160 14.92 12.72 -10.56
N GLU A 161 14.73 14.04 -10.56
CA GLU A 161 15.57 15.00 -9.84
C GLU A 161 15.00 15.36 -8.46
N GLU A 162 13.76 14.98 -8.17
CA GLU A 162 13.10 15.27 -6.90
C GLU A 162 13.62 14.40 -5.75
N GLY A 163 13.97 15.01 -4.61
CA GLY A 163 14.28 14.33 -3.36
C GLY A 163 15.68 14.56 -2.82
N TRP A 164 16.06 13.74 -1.83
CA TRP A 164 17.21 14.02 -0.97
C TRP A 164 18.49 13.34 -1.47
N TRP A 165 18.37 12.33 -2.35
CA TRP A 165 19.47 11.51 -2.90
C TRP A 165 19.10 10.94 -4.27
N ASN A 166 20.07 10.35 -4.98
CA ASN A 166 19.91 9.71 -6.31
C ASN A 166 18.63 8.85 -6.36
N SER A 167 17.56 9.39 -6.97
CA SER A 167 16.24 8.76 -7.11
C SER A 167 16.35 7.59 -8.09
N ASN A 168 16.99 6.51 -7.63
CA ASN A 168 17.18 5.28 -8.37
C ASN A 168 15.79 4.72 -8.76
N PRO A 169 15.65 4.15 -9.97
CA PRO A 169 14.46 3.40 -10.35
C PRO A 169 13.89 2.47 -9.28
N SER A 170 14.72 1.81 -8.46
CA SER A 170 14.25 0.89 -7.43
C SER A 170 13.84 1.55 -6.10
N ASN A 171 14.12 2.84 -5.90
CA ASN A 171 13.83 3.58 -4.67
C ASN A 171 13.62 5.09 -4.95
N PRO A 172 12.65 5.47 -5.80
CA PRO A 172 12.34 6.85 -6.13
C PRO A 172 11.67 7.59 -4.97
N THR A 173 11.92 8.89 -4.88
CA THR A 173 11.28 9.78 -3.88
C THR A 173 9.75 9.76 -3.99
N LEU A 174 9.23 9.75 -5.23
CA LEU A 174 7.79 9.62 -5.48
C LEU A 174 7.22 8.31 -4.90
N GLY A 175 8.04 7.26 -4.85
CA GLY A 175 7.68 5.98 -4.26
C GLY A 175 7.33 6.09 -2.79
N HIS A 176 8.26 6.63 -2.01
CA HIS A 176 8.05 6.90 -0.59
C HIS A 176 6.86 7.83 -0.32
N ALA A 177 6.63 8.82 -1.21
CA ALA A 177 5.46 9.69 -1.12
C ALA A 177 4.16 8.91 -1.37
N LEU A 178 4.13 8.03 -2.37
CA LEU A 178 2.97 7.19 -2.68
C LEU A 178 2.68 6.19 -1.57
N GLU A 179 3.71 5.50 -1.05
CA GLU A 179 3.58 4.57 0.08
C GLU A 179 2.89 5.19 1.29
N ARG A 180 3.18 6.46 1.56
CA ARG A 180 2.56 7.22 2.65
C ARG A 180 1.15 7.69 2.35
N SER A 181 0.81 7.84 1.06
CA SER A 181 -0.43 8.47 0.62
C SER A 181 -1.59 7.50 0.39
N TRP A 182 -1.38 6.18 0.52
CA TRP A 182 -2.47 5.21 0.34
C TRP A 182 -3.72 5.49 1.16
N PRO A 183 -3.65 5.88 2.45
CA PRO A 183 -4.84 6.23 3.21
C PRO A 183 -5.58 7.43 2.61
N VAL A 184 -4.85 8.46 2.17
CA VAL A 184 -5.42 9.65 1.50
C VAL A 184 -6.10 9.27 0.18
N ILE A 185 -5.45 8.45 -0.65
CA ILE A 185 -5.97 7.97 -1.93
C ILE A 185 -7.31 7.26 -1.75
N PHE A 186 -7.45 6.47 -0.68
CA PHE A 186 -8.65 5.66 -0.43
C PHE A 186 -9.55 6.22 0.67
N ASP A 187 -9.55 7.54 0.91
CA ASP A 187 -10.41 8.23 1.87
C ASP A 187 -10.40 7.69 3.31
N CYS A 188 -9.22 7.36 3.80
CA CYS A 188 -8.95 6.95 5.16
C CYS A 188 -8.01 7.96 5.82
N THR A 189 -8.51 9.16 6.10
CA THR A 189 -7.68 10.33 6.45
C THR A 189 -7.61 10.65 7.94
N ASP A 190 -8.37 9.95 8.80
CA ASP A 190 -8.42 10.20 10.24
C ASP A 190 -7.07 9.91 10.92
N TYR A 191 -6.29 10.97 11.12
CA TYR A 191 -4.93 10.94 11.66
C TYR A 191 -4.86 10.37 13.09
N ARG A 192 -5.95 10.44 13.86
CA ARG A 192 -5.99 9.91 15.23
C ARG A 192 -5.72 8.40 15.25
N LYS A 193 -5.99 7.71 14.14
CA LYS A 193 -5.69 6.27 13.99
C LYS A 193 -4.22 5.94 14.14
N ALA A 194 -3.30 6.86 13.82
CA ALA A 194 -1.88 6.64 14.05
C ALA A 194 -1.55 6.48 15.55
N GLU A 195 -2.33 7.13 16.42
CA GLU A 195 -2.19 7.06 17.87
C GLU A 195 -3.02 5.91 18.47
N THR A 196 -4.27 5.74 18.03
CA THR A 196 -5.20 4.80 18.66
C THR A 196 -5.04 3.35 18.19
N CYS A 197 -4.47 3.11 17.01
CA CYS A 197 -4.38 1.76 16.44
C CYS A 197 -3.49 0.80 17.26
N GLY A 198 -2.48 1.31 17.97
CA GLY A 198 -1.59 0.51 18.83
C GLY A 198 -1.02 -0.74 18.14
N GLU A 199 -0.07 -0.56 17.21
CA GLU A 199 0.59 -1.63 16.42
C GLU A 199 -0.32 -2.70 15.78
N GLY A 200 -1.63 -2.49 15.65
CA GLY A 200 -2.55 -3.49 15.09
C GLY A 200 -3.41 -4.22 16.11
N HIS A 201 -3.38 -3.81 17.38
CA HIS A 201 -4.17 -4.41 18.46
C HIS A 201 -5.56 -3.80 18.63
N ASP A 202 -5.80 -2.59 18.09
CA ASP A 202 -7.05 -1.87 18.32
C ASP A 202 -7.99 -1.89 17.10
N SER A 203 -9.30 -1.93 17.37
CA SER A 203 -10.35 -1.90 16.34
C SER A 203 -10.31 -0.67 15.43
N THR A 204 -9.68 0.42 15.88
CA THR A 204 -9.53 1.69 15.16
C THR A 204 -8.56 1.62 13.98
N CYS A 205 -7.77 0.57 13.83
CA CYS A 205 -6.75 0.39 12.78
C CYS A 205 -7.30 0.28 11.33
N GLN A 206 -8.61 0.32 11.13
CA GLN A 206 -9.22 0.25 9.82
C GLN A 206 -10.20 1.40 9.59
N CYS A 207 -10.38 1.75 8.32
CA CYS A 207 -11.53 2.48 7.85
C CYS A 207 -12.54 1.47 7.31
N VAL A 208 -13.80 1.57 7.75
CA VAL A 208 -14.90 0.73 7.28
C VAL A 208 -15.69 1.43 6.17
N ASP A 209 -16.41 0.66 5.36
CA ASP A 209 -17.29 1.15 4.29
C ASP A 209 -18.75 1.37 4.70
#